data_AF-A0A920JPB7-F1
#
_entry.id   AF-A0A920JPB7-F1
#
_cell.length_a   1.000
_cell.length_b   1.000
_cell.length_c   1.000
_cell.angle_alpha   90.00
_cell.angle_beta   90.00
_cell.angle_gamma   90.00
#
_symmetry.space_group_name_H-M   'P 1'
#
loop_
_entity.id
_entity.type
_entity.pdbx_description
1 polymer ?
#
loop_
_entity_poly.entity_id
_entity_poly.type
_entity_poly.pdbx_seq_one_letter_code
_entity_poly.pdbx_strand_id
1 'polypeptide(L)'
;MPALKHICERERCPFSIAGELTIDRLINVKFHNDQVVNLSLDHLFGDIPLPELIAQDYDRITEKEELPTKDLKKLIFNTIKFPAVASKKFLITIGDRTVNGLVYRDQLIGNRQLPVSDYAATLDDYDSYSGQVVSIGEKPNIAIENPEASTRMALAESITNICGVKHESLSKICFSANWMSSTKTADERGDLLRGVQSLSNMADYLGLSIPVGKDSLSMNTSWNSEGNEHSVTSPMTLNISSFSNVSVLKKSVTPELSTKDSTLLHVWINEGEFRLGGSSLYLSNNLFGGATPDVEDPEKFKQLFEASQDLISKGSIEALHDISDGGLITTLIEMSLCSNSGLDIRLDYSDKESIFP
;
A
#
# COMPACT_ATOMS: atom_id res chain seq x y z
N MET A 1 12.66 -0.05 41.10
CA MET A 1 12.59 1.43 41.23
C MET A 1 13.93 2.15 41.10
N PRO A 2 15.00 1.82 41.86
CA PRO A 2 16.27 2.56 41.76
C PRO A 2 16.90 2.52 40.36
N ALA A 3 16.88 1.36 39.70
CA ALA A 3 17.38 1.20 38.33
C ALA A 3 16.60 2.08 37.32
N LEU A 4 15.26 2.08 37.40
CA LEU A 4 14.41 2.90 36.53
C LEU A 4 14.71 4.40 36.73
N LYS A 5 14.78 4.86 37.97
CA LYS A 5 15.11 6.26 38.29
C LYS A 5 16.46 6.66 37.71
N HIS A 6 17.47 5.82 37.88
CA HIS A 6 18.80 6.06 37.34
C HIS A 6 18.80 6.18 35.80
N ILE A 7 18.09 5.30 35.11
CA ILE A 7 17.94 5.36 33.64
C ILE A 7 17.24 6.67 33.23
N CYS A 8 16.11 6.99 33.87
CA CYS A 8 15.36 8.21 33.57
C CYS A 8 16.17 9.49 33.81
N GLU A 9 16.91 9.59 34.91
CA GLU A 9 17.75 10.75 35.22
C GLU A 9 18.91 10.89 34.23
N ARG A 10 19.56 9.77 33.87
CA ARG A 10 20.63 9.74 32.87
C ARG A 10 20.14 10.23 31.50
N GLU A 11 18.98 9.74 31.05
CA GLU A 11 18.42 10.07 29.74
C GLU A 11 17.57 11.35 29.74
N ARG A 12 17.44 12.03 30.89
CA ARG A 12 16.56 13.21 31.09
C ARG A 12 15.11 12.93 30.67
N CYS A 13 14.65 11.71 30.93
CA CYS A 13 13.29 11.25 30.68
C CYS A 13 12.45 11.45 31.95
N PRO A 14 11.50 12.41 31.99
CA PRO A 14 10.64 12.60 33.15
C PRO A 14 9.75 11.38 33.40
N PHE A 15 9.65 10.94 34.65
CA PHE A 15 8.72 9.86 35.04
C PHE A 15 8.08 10.17 36.38
N SER A 16 6.90 9.58 36.61
CA SER A 16 6.20 9.62 37.90
C SER A 16 5.53 8.28 38.16
N ILE A 17 5.44 7.90 39.44
CA ILE A 17 4.64 6.74 39.85
C ILE A 17 3.19 7.18 39.92
N ALA A 18 2.37 6.74 38.98
CA ALA A 18 0.97 7.14 38.87
C ALA A 18 0.02 6.34 39.76
N GLY A 19 0.46 5.19 40.27
CA GLY A 19 -0.36 4.32 41.11
C GLY A 19 0.31 2.98 41.40
N GLU A 20 -0.46 2.09 42.01
CA GLU A 20 -0.07 0.72 42.34
C GLU A 20 -1.10 -0.27 41.79
N LEU A 21 -0.66 -1.47 41.45
CA LEU A 21 -1.54 -2.57 41.08
C LEU A 21 -2.02 -3.26 42.34
N THR A 22 -3.33 -3.36 42.50
CA THR A 22 -3.97 -4.10 43.61
C THR A 22 -4.61 -5.39 43.11
N ILE A 23 -4.97 -6.27 44.04
CA ILE A 23 -5.76 -7.48 43.73
C ILE A 23 -7.23 -7.16 43.44
N ASP A 24 -7.69 -5.99 43.86
CA ASP A 24 -9.06 -5.53 43.67
C ASP A 24 -9.27 -5.18 42.20
N ARG A 25 -10.35 -5.68 41.59
CA ARG A 25 -10.73 -5.38 40.20
C ARG A 25 -11.38 -4.00 40.08
N LEU A 26 -10.74 -2.97 40.62
CA LEU A 26 -11.23 -1.60 40.70
C LEU A 26 -10.19 -0.62 40.14
N ILE A 27 -10.66 0.38 39.41
CA ILE A 27 -9.91 1.59 39.09
C ILE A 27 -10.27 2.66 40.10
N ASN A 28 -9.31 3.00 40.95
CA ASN A 28 -9.41 4.07 41.93
C ASN A 28 -8.46 5.20 41.53
N VAL A 29 -9.01 6.38 41.25
CA VAL A 29 -8.22 7.58 41.00
C VAL A 29 -8.53 8.59 42.10
N LYS A 30 -7.47 9.09 42.74
CA LYS A 30 -7.55 10.17 43.72
C LYS A 30 -6.95 11.44 43.14
N PHE A 31 -7.62 12.56 43.38
CA PHE A 31 -7.06 13.88 43.15
C PHE A 31 -6.98 14.59 44.49
N HIS A 32 -5.76 14.91 44.94
CA HIS A 32 -5.48 15.26 46.34
C HIS A 32 -5.98 14.17 47.30
N ASN A 33 -6.90 14.53 48.21
CA ASN A 33 -7.48 13.60 49.18
C ASN A 33 -8.84 13.04 48.73
N ASP A 34 -9.38 13.51 47.61
CA ASP A 34 -10.70 13.14 47.14
C ASP A 34 -10.62 12.00 46.13
N GLN A 35 -11.47 10.99 46.33
CA GLN A 35 -11.65 9.92 45.37
C GLN A 35 -12.53 10.41 44.22
N VAL A 36 -11.93 10.60 43.04
CA VAL A 36 -12.61 11.15 41.85
C VAL A 36 -13.07 10.06 40.88
N VAL A 37 -12.45 8.88 40.92
CA VAL A 37 -12.91 7.70 40.17
C VAL A 37 -12.94 6.50 41.10
N ASN A 38 -14.04 5.75 41.05
CA ASN A 38 -14.21 4.47 41.74
C ASN A 38 -15.07 3.54 40.88
N LEU A 39 -14.45 2.88 39.90
CA LEU A 39 -15.18 2.01 38.97
C LEU A 39 -14.61 0.60 39.05
N SER A 40 -15.47 -0.41 39.00
CA SER A 40 -14.99 -1.77 38.76
C SER A 40 -14.51 -1.89 37.32
N LEU A 41 -13.58 -2.81 37.08
CA LEU A 41 -13.16 -3.14 35.72
C LEU A 41 -14.35 -3.62 34.88
N ASP A 42 -15.32 -4.29 35.49
CA ASP A 42 -16.51 -4.78 34.78
C ASP A 42 -17.47 -3.64 34.39
N HIS A 43 -17.47 -2.50 35.09
CA HIS A 43 -18.21 -1.31 34.62
C HIS A 43 -17.59 -0.68 33.37
N LEU A 44 -16.29 -0.85 33.15
CA LEU A 44 -15.55 -0.26 32.03
C LEU A 44 -15.43 -1.22 30.84
N PHE A 45 -15.28 -2.51 31.12
CA PHE A 45 -14.99 -3.56 30.15
C PHE A 45 -16.07 -4.65 30.11
N GLY A 46 -17.22 -4.42 30.72
CA GLY A 46 -18.36 -5.33 30.65
C GLY A 46 -18.88 -5.49 29.23
N ASP A 47 -19.56 -6.60 28.96
CA ASP A 47 -20.06 -6.93 27.63
C ASP A 47 -21.15 -5.93 27.20
N ILE A 48 -20.85 -5.15 26.17
CA ILE A 48 -21.83 -4.33 25.46
C ILE A 48 -22.37 -5.20 24.31
N PRO A 49 -23.69 -5.40 24.17
CA PRO A 49 -24.24 -6.18 23.07
C PRO A 49 -23.83 -5.55 21.73
N LEU A 50 -23.32 -6.37 20.82
CA LEU A 50 -22.99 -5.92 19.47
C LEU A 50 -24.28 -5.51 18.75
N PRO A 51 -24.32 -4.33 18.11
CA PRO A 51 -25.46 -3.92 17.32
C PRO A 51 -25.61 -4.83 16.10
N GLU A 52 -26.85 -4.98 15.61
CA GLU A 52 -27.10 -5.65 14.35
C GLU A 52 -26.46 -4.87 13.19
N LEU A 53 -25.64 -5.54 12.38
CA LEU A 53 -25.00 -4.94 11.21
C LEU A 53 -25.97 -4.94 10.02
N ILE A 54 -26.50 -3.77 9.67
CA ILE A 54 -27.30 -3.59 8.45
C ILE A 54 -26.39 -3.13 7.32
N ALA A 55 -26.05 -4.08 6.43
CA ALA A 55 -25.23 -3.85 5.24
C ALA A 55 -26.00 -4.30 3.98
N GLN A 56 -25.84 -3.56 2.89
CA GLN A 56 -26.50 -3.81 1.61
C GLN A 56 -25.46 -3.87 0.49
N ASP A 57 -25.64 -4.80 -0.44
CA ASP A 57 -24.91 -4.78 -1.70
C ASP A 57 -25.46 -3.70 -2.64
N TYR A 58 -24.55 -2.96 -3.27
CA TYR A 58 -24.89 -1.89 -4.21
C TYR A 58 -23.92 -1.93 -5.39
N ASP A 59 -24.47 -2.12 -6.58
CA ASP A 59 -23.70 -2.10 -7.82
C ASP A 59 -23.32 -0.65 -8.15
N ARG A 60 -22.02 -0.36 -8.11
CA ARG A 60 -21.45 0.96 -8.38
C ARG A 60 -20.97 1.11 -9.82
N ILE A 61 -21.09 0.08 -10.66
CA ILE A 61 -20.56 0.09 -12.02
C ILE A 61 -21.30 1.15 -12.84
N THR A 62 -20.51 2.03 -13.47
CA THR A 62 -21.01 3.03 -14.42
C THR A 62 -20.43 2.78 -15.81
N GLU A 63 -21.12 3.27 -16.84
CA GLU A 63 -20.68 3.09 -18.23
C GLU A 63 -19.32 3.74 -18.47
N LYS A 64 -18.52 3.12 -19.32
CA LYS A 64 -17.21 3.62 -19.69
C LYS A 64 -17.34 4.96 -20.42
N GLU A 65 -16.75 6.02 -19.85
CA GLU A 65 -16.61 7.29 -20.53
C GLU A 65 -15.56 7.24 -21.65
N GLU A 66 -15.76 7.99 -22.72
CA GLU A 66 -14.81 8.09 -23.84
C GLU A 66 -13.71 9.12 -23.55
N LEU A 67 -12.49 8.83 -24.02
CA LEU A 67 -11.38 9.76 -23.87
C LEU A 67 -11.66 11.06 -24.65
N PRO A 68 -11.36 12.24 -24.07
CA PRO A 68 -11.66 13.53 -24.70
C PRO A 68 -10.83 13.81 -25.96
N THR A 69 -9.80 13.00 -26.21
CA THR A 69 -8.91 13.13 -27.36
C THR A 69 -8.19 11.82 -27.65
N LYS A 70 -7.74 11.66 -28.90
CA LYS A 70 -6.81 10.59 -29.32
C LYS A 70 -5.35 11.04 -29.32
N ASP A 71 -5.06 12.27 -28.91
CA ASP A 71 -3.68 12.78 -28.79
C ASP A 71 -2.99 12.13 -27.58
N LEU A 72 -2.25 11.05 -27.87
CA LEU A 72 -1.53 10.27 -26.86
C LEU A 72 -0.53 11.13 -26.07
N LYS A 73 0.12 12.10 -26.72
CA LYS A 73 1.06 13.00 -26.04
C LYS A 73 0.33 13.79 -24.97
N LYS A 74 -0.81 14.38 -25.30
CA LYS A 74 -1.63 15.13 -24.34
C LYS A 74 -2.10 14.24 -23.17
N LEU A 75 -2.55 13.02 -23.45
CA LEU A 75 -2.99 12.07 -22.43
C LEU A 75 -1.87 11.67 -21.46
N ILE A 76 -0.67 11.38 -22.00
CA ILE A 76 0.52 11.07 -21.19
C ILE A 76 0.89 12.29 -20.34
N PHE A 77 0.94 13.49 -20.91
CA PHE A 77 1.27 14.72 -20.16
C PHE A 77 0.28 15.02 -19.04
N ASN A 78 -1.01 14.75 -19.23
CA ASN A 78 -2.01 14.89 -18.17
C ASN A 78 -1.77 13.86 -17.04
N THR A 79 -1.49 12.62 -17.42
CA THR A 79 -1.25 11.51 -16.49
C THR A 79 -0.01 11.77 -15.61
N ILE A 80 1.13 12.10 -16.21
CA ILE A 80 2.38 12.33 -15.43
C ILE A 80 2.35 13.61 -14.58
N LYS A 81 1.43 14.54 -14.86
CA LYS A 81 1.19 15.73 -14.03
C LYS A 81 0.21 15.47 -12.90
N PHE A 82 -0.54 14.37 -12.95
CA PHE A 82 -1.46 14.01 -11.90
C PHE A 82 -0.68 13.74 -10.61
N PRO A 83 -1.01 14.36 -9.47
CA PRO A 83 -0.17 14.29 -8.26
C PRO A 83 0.13 12.87 -7.76
N ALA A 84 -0.79 11.92 -7.92
CA ALA A 84 -0.56 10.52 -7.57
C ALA A 84 0.56 9.87 -8.41
N VAL A 85 0.78 10.34 -9.64
CA VAL A 85 1.85 9.87 -10.55
C VAL A 85 3.10 10.75 -10.47
N ALA A 86 2.94 12.07 -10.36
CA ALA A 86 4.03 13.03 -10.41
C ALA A 86 5.09 12.79 -9.31
N SER A 87 6.32 13.26 -9.55
CA SER A 87 7.45 13.09 -8.62
C SER A 87 7.13 13.50 -7.18
N LYS A 88 7.43 12.61 -6.22
CA LYS A 88 7.20 12.84 -4.78
C LYS A 88 8.39 13.48 -4.04
N LYS A 89 9.36 14.05 -4.76
CA LYS A 89 10.61 14.56 -4.17
C LYS A 89 10.37 15.53 -3.00
N PHE A 90 9.33 16.36 -3.10
CA PHE A 90 8.96 17.32 -2.04
C PHE A 90 8.49 16.66 -0.73
N LEU A 91 7.95 15.44 -0.77
CA LEU A 91 7.59 14.65 0.42
C LEU A 91 8.80 13.90 1.00
N ILE A 92 9.77 13.58 0.15
CA ILE A 92 10.89 12.71 0.50
C ILE A 92 12.04 13.51 1.12
N THR A 93 12.41 14.65 0.54
CA THR A 93 13.61 15.40 0.96
C THR A 93 13.46 16.18 2.26
N ILE A 94 12.24 16.29 2.79
CA ILE A 94 11.96 16.95 4.06
C ILE A 94 12.18 16.03 5.28
N GLY A 95 12.17 14.71 5.06
CA GLY A 95 12.43 13.71 6.10
C GLY A 95 13.86 13.19 6.05
N ASP A 96 14.44 12.90 7.22
CA ASP A 96 15.71 12.19 7.32
C ASP A 96 15.54 10.76 6.79
N ARG A 97 16.56 10.26 6.06
CA ARG A 97 16.59 8.93 5.45
C ARG A 97 17.92 8.22 5.69
N THR A 98 18.67 8.65 6.69
CA THR A 98 20.06 8.21 6.93
C THR A 98 20.39 8.08 8.42
N VAL A 99 19.61 8.70 9.30
CA VAL A 99 19.76 8.58 10.76
C VAL A 99 19.75 7.11 11.16
N ASN A 100 20.68 6.71 12.02
CA ASN A 100 21.06 5.34 12.41
C ASN A 100 22.09 4.62 11.51
N GLY A 101 22.33 5.06 10.27
CA GLY A 101 23.33 4.44 9.39
C GLY A 101 23.00 3.03 8.86
N LEU A 102 21.76 2.54 9.08
CA LEU A 102 21.28 1.22 8.67
C LEU A 102 20.30 1.29 7.48
N VAL A 103 20.01 2.46 6.94
CA VAL A 103 19.14 2.59 5.75
C VAL A 103 19.88 2.04 4.52
N TYR A 104 19.41 0.91 4.00
CA TYR A 104 19.98 0.23 2.83
C TYR A 104 19.35 0.71 1.52
N ARG A 105 18.04 0.97 1.54
CA ARG A 105 17.28 1.49 0.39
C ARG A 105 16.34 2.58 0.84
N ASP A 106 16.60 3.81 0.40
CA ASP A 106 15.66 4.91 0.49
C ASP A 106 14.90 5.08 -0.84
N GLN A 107 14.00 6.05 -0.87
CA GLN A 107 13.13 6.31 -2.02
C GLN A 107 13.90 6.80 -3.27
N LEU A 108 15.12 7.32 -3.09
CA LEU A 108 15.88 8.00 -4.14
C LEU A 108 16.87 7.04 -4.82
N ILE A 109 16.62 6.75 -6.09
CA ILE A 109 17.39 5.78 -6.86
C ILE A 109 18.37 6.45 -7.83
N GLY A 110 19.53 5.79 -7.99
CA GLY A 110 20.55 6.10 -8.96
C GLY A 110 21.28 7.43 -8.72
N ASN A 111 22.25 7.73 -9.57
CA ASN A 111 23.10 8.93 -9.46
C ASN A 111 22.33 10.25 -9.53
N ARG A 112 21.10 10.21 -10.03
CA ARG A 112 20.21 11.38 -10.15
C ARG A 112 19.24 11.53 -8.97
N GLN A 113 19.21 10.56 -8.06
CA GLN A 113 18.34 10.55 -6.89
C GLN A 113 16.87 10.79 -7.30
N LEU A 114 16.36 9.92 -8.19
CA LEU A 114 14.96 9.94 -8.63
C LEU A 114 14.09 9.22 -7.59
N PRO A 115 12.96 9.82 -7.15
CA PRO A 115 12.12 9.24 -6.10
C PRO A 115 11.20 8.13 -6.63
N VAL A 116 11.77 7.01 -7.03
CA VAL A 116 11.08 5.91 -7.73
C VAL A 116 11.35 4.53 -7.11
N SER A 117 11.91 4.44 -5.89
CA SER A 117 12.06 3.13 -5.25
C SER A 117 10.68 2.54 -4.92
N ASP A 118 10.46 1.29 -5.33
CA ASP A 118 9.23 0.54 -5.02
C ASP A 118 9.14 0.11 -3.55
N TYR A 119 10.29 -0.06 -2.89
CA TYR A 119 10.38 -0.48 -1.50
C TYR A 119 11.43 0.33 -0.71
N ALA A 120 11.31 0.28 0.61
CA ALA A 120 12.33 0.73 1.54
C ALA A 120 12.99 -0.49 2.21
N ALA A 121 14.26 -0.37 2.57
CA ALA A 121 14.96 -1.44 3.28
C ALA A 121 15.97 -0.92 4.30
N THR A 122 16.08 -1.61 5.43
CA THR A 122 17.04 -1.33 6.50
C THR A 122 17.81 -2.59 6.86
N LEU A 123 19.08 -2.45 7.24
CA LEU A 123 19.92 -3.53 7.76
C LEU A 123 19.56 -3.84 9.22
N ASP A 124 19.70 -5.10 9.62
CA ASP A 124 19.52 -5.51 11.02
C ASP A 124 20.66 -5.01 11.92
N ASP A 125 21.87 -4.89 11.37
CA ASP A 125 23.11 -4.49 12.05
C ASP A 125 24.13 -3.92 11.04
N TYR A 126 25.16 -3.23 11.53
CA TYR A 126 26.25 -2.63 10.75
C TYR A 126 27.15 -3.66 10.05
N ASP A 127 27.21 -4.89 10.56
CA ASP A 127 28.06 -5.98 10.04
C ASP A 127 27.27 -7.10 9.34
N SER A 128 25.99 -6.84 9.01
CA SER A 128 25.12 -7.80 8.30
C SER A 128 24.62 -7.26 6.97
N TYR A 129 24.19 -8.17 6.09
CA TYR A 129 23.40 -7.84 4.89
C TYR A 129 21.94 -8.31 5.02
N SER A 130 21.57 -8.91 6.15
CA SER A 130 20.17 -9.17 6.51
C SER A 130 19.49 -7.87 6.91
N GLY A 131 18.16 -7.86 6.79
CA GLY A 131 17.41 -6.65 7.05
C GLY A 131 15.90 -6.82 6.97
N GLN A 132 15.23 -5.68 7.03
CA GLN A 132 13.78 -5.57 6.91
C GLN A 132 13.44 -4.76 5.67
N VAL A 133 12.40 -5.18 4.96
CA VAL A 133 11.91 -4.54 3.74
C VAL A 133 10.45 -4.17 3.92
N VAL A 134 10.08 -2.98 3.46
CA VAL A 134 8.72 -2.45 3.55
C VAL A 134 8.27 -1.92 2.20
N SER A 135 7.03 -2.21 1.84
CA SER A 135 6.34 -1.60 0.69
C SER A 135 4.90 -1.24 1.06
N ILE A 136 4.22 -0.51 0.19
CA ILE A 136 2.83 -0.08 0.36
C ILE A 136 2.06 -0.36 -0.94
N GLY A 137 0.77 -0.65 -0.82
CA GLY A 137 -0.18 -0.66 -1.92
C GLY A 137 -1.51 -0.04 -1.52
N GLU A 138 -2.17 0.63 -2.47
CA GLU A 138 -3.44 1.32 -2.27
C GLU A 138 -4.13 1.62 -3.61
N LYS A 139 -5.44 1.39 -3.70
CA LYS A 139 -6.25 1.66 -4.91
C LYS A 139 -7.64 2.24 -4.59
N PRO A 140 -7.75 3.36 -3.86
CA PRO A 140 -9.03 3.94 -3.44
C PRO A 140 -9.93 4.32 -4.62
N ASN A 141 -9.33 4.73 -5.74
CA ASN A 141 -10.10 5.13 -6.93
C ASN A 141 -10.85 3.96 -7.56
N ILE A 142 -10.32 2.74 -7.44
CA ILE A 142 -11.00 1.53 -7.89
C ILE A 142 -12.24 1.26 -7.01
N ALA A 143 -12.19 1.58 -5.71
CA ALA A 143 -13.29 1.30 -4.79
C ALA A 143 -14.54 2.14 -5.03
N ILE A 144 -14.44 3.21 -5.84
CA ILE A 144 -15.60 3.99 -6.28
C ILE A 144 -16.56 3.11 -7.08
N GLU A 145 -16.05 2.13 -7.82
CA GLU A 145 -16.84 1.23 -8.68
C GLU A 145 -16.80 -0.22 -8.20
N ASN A 146 -15.67 -0.65 -7.65
CA ASN A 146 -15.41 -2.04 -7.31
C ASN A 146 -14.58 -2.13 -6.02
N PRO A 147 -15.22 -2.12 -4.83
CA PRO A 147 -14.52 -2.19 -3.56
C PRO A 147 -13.70 -3.48 -3.42
N GLU A 148 -14.19 -4.61 -3.93
CA GLU A 148 -13.47 -5.88 -3.87
C GLU A 148 -12.17 -5.84 -4.68
N ALA A 149 -12.21 -5.37 -5.92
CA ALA A 149 -11.02 -5.24 -6.75
C ALA A 149 -10.01 -4.25 -6.17
N SER A 150 -10.49 -3.15 -5.56
CA SER A 150 -9.62 -2.19 -4.86
C SER A 150 -8.77 -2.87 -3.80
N THR A 151 -9.37 -3.75 -2.99
CA THR A 151 -8.66 -4.46 -1.92
C THR A 151 -7.67 -5.49 -2.44
N ARG A 152 -8.04 -6.26 -3.48
CA ARG A 152 -7.13 -7.22 -4.12
C ARG A 152 -5.96 -6.52 -4.80
N MET A 153 -6.22 -5.44 -5.53
CA MET A 153 -5.19 -4.66 -6.19
C MET A 153 -4.27 -3.95 -5.19
N ALA A 154 -4.78 -3.44 -4.06
CA ALA A 154 -3.93 -2.88 -3.01
C ALA A 154 -2.97 -3.94 -2.42
N LEU A 155 -3.47 -5.15 -2.12
CA LEU A 155 -2.62 -6.26 -1.68
C LEU A 155 -1.59 -6.62 -2.75
N ALA A 156 -2.03 -6.75 -4.00
CA ALA A 156 -1.16 -7.08 -5.12
C ALA A 156 -0.05 -6.04 -5.34
N GLU A 157 -0.39 -4.76 -5.32
CA GLU A 157 0.57 -3.66 -5.45
C GLU A 157 1.62 -3.66 -4.34
N SER A 158 1.22 -3.92 -3.08
CA SER A 158 2.21 -4.04 -2.01
C SER A 158 3.19 -5.20 -2.25
N ILE A 159 2.71 -6.31 -2.84
CA ILE A 159 3.55 -7.46 -3.16
C ILE A 159 4.43 -7.17 -4.39
N THR A 160 3.90 -6.56 -5.45
CA THR A 160 4.70 -6.20 -6.64
C THR A 160 5.78 -5.18 -6.31
N ASN A 161 5.49 -4.24 -5.41
CA ASN A 161 6.46 -3.27 -4.95
C ASN A 161 7.63 -3.91 -4.17
N ILE A 162 7.35 -4.95 -3.36
CA ILE A 162 8.40 -5.63 -2.59
C ILE A 162 9.15 -6.70 -3.39
N CYS A 163 8.60 -7.13 -4.54
CA CYS A 163 9.14 -8.20 -5.39
C CYS A 163 10.61 -8.01 -5.78
N GLY A 164 11.12 -6.77 -5.83
CA GLY A 164 12.52 -6.46 -6.15
C GLY A 164 13.55 -6.99 -5.15
N VAL A 165 13.14 -7.64 -4.05
CA VAL A 165 14.02 -8.27 -3.06
C VAL A 165 13.80 -9.78 -3.00
N LYS A 166 14.86 -10.54 -2.67
CA LYS A 166 14.73 -11.98 -2.41
C LYS A 166 14.19 -12.23 -1.00
N HIS A 167 12.94 -12.67 -0.94
CA HIS A 167 12.26 -13.14 0.26
C HIS A 167 12.42 -14.65 0.47
N GLU A 168 12.20 -15.11 1.71
CA GLU A 168 12.18 -16.54 2.05
C GLU A 168 11.04 -17.26 1.30
N SER A 169 9.81 -16.75 1.45
CA SER A 169 8.62 -17.18 0.71
C SER A 169 7.56 -16.07 0.77
N LEU A 170 6.50 -16.20 -0.04
CA LEU A 170 5.37 -15.28 -0.02
C LEU A 170 4.69 -15.27 1.37
N SER A 171 4.53 -16.43 1.99
CA SER A 171 3.91 -16.60 3.33
C SER A 171 4.72 -16.02 4.49
N LYS A 172 5.97 -15.58 4.25
CA LYS A 172 6.83 -14.94 5.27
C LYS A 172 6.75 -13.41 5.21
N ILE A 173 5.99 -12.87 4.27
CA ILE A 173 5.64 -11.45 4.24
C ILE A 173 4.43 -11.27 5.14
N CYS A 174 4.52 -10.32 6.07
CA CYS A 174 3.42 -9.95 6.95
C CYS A 174 2.84 -8.61 6.51
N PHE A 175 1.55 -8.41 6.77
CA PHE A 175 0.85 -7.23 6.29
C PHE A 175 0.18 -6.45 7.43
N SER A 176 0.11 -5.14 7.25
CA SER A 176 -0.77 -4.26 8.03
C SER A 176 -1.92 -3.82 7.15
N ALA A 177 -3.17 -4.05 7.55
CA ALA A 177 -4.35 -3.56 6.83
C ALA A 177 -4.96 -2.34 7.56
N ASN A 178 -4.89 -1.16 6.95
CA ASN A 178 -5.47 0.06 7.48
C ASN A 178 -6.68 0.48 6.63
N TRP A 179 -7.87 0.48 7.25
CA TRP A 179 -9.15 0.70 6.60
C TRP A 179 -9.67 2.12 6.85
N MET A 180 -9.85 2.89 5.78
CA MET A 180 -10.51 4.19 5.81
C MET A 180 -11.82 4.06 5.04
N SER A 181 -12.95 4.30 5.69
CA SER A 181 -14.25 4.26 5.03
C SER A 181 -15.22 5.24 5.68
N SER A 182 -16.26 5.63 4.98
CA SER A 182 -17.51 6.05 5.62
C SER A 182 -18.33 4.79 5.90
N THR A 183 -19.09 4.76 7.00
CA THR A 183 -20.04 3.68 7.32
C THR A 183 -21.41 4.24 7.70
N LYS A 184 -21.76 5.43 7.17
CA LYS A 184 -23.00 6.13 7.49
C LYS A 184 -24.20 5.42 6.87
N THR A 185 -24.07 4.98 5.62
CA THR A 185 -25.15 4.31 4.88
C THR A 185 -24.99 2.79 4.83
N ALA A 186 -26.05 2.07 4.44
CA ALA A 186 -26.03 0.61 4.39
C ALA A 186 -25.17 0.07 3.23
N ASP A 187 -25.13 0.78 2.11
CA ASP A 187 -24.26 0.48 0.96
C ASP A 187 -22.78 0.70 1.31
N GLU A 188 -22.44 1.80 2.01
CA GLU A 188 -21.08 2.05 2.51
C GLU A 188 -20.58 0.94 3.46
N ARG A 189 -21.46 0.45 4.34
CA ARG A 189 -21.16 -0.72 5.19
C ARG A 189 -21.04 -2.01 4.38
N GLY A 190 -21.83 -2.15 3.31
CA GLY A 190 -21.75 -3.26 2.38
C GLY A 190 -20.42 -3.31 1.64
N ASP A 191 -19.94 -2.16 1.15
CA ASP A 191 -18.64 -2.08 0.48
C ASP A 191 -17.49 -2.49 1.38
N LEU A 192 -17.49 -1.98 2.63
CA LEU A 192 -16.47 -2.36 3.62
C LEU A 192 -16.50 -3.86 3.88
N LEU A 193 -17.69 -4.46 4.04
CA LEU A 193 -17.83 -5.90 4.25
C LEU A 193 -17.28 -6.69 3.06
N ARG A 194 -17.66 -6.32 1.82
CA ARG A 194 -17.19 -6.98 0.59
C ARG A 194 -15.69 -6.82 0.41
N GLY A 195 -15.14 -5.64 0.68
CA GLY A 195 -13.71 -5.37 0.65
C GLY A 195 -12.92 -6.21 1.66
N VAL A 196 -13.36 -6.25 2.92
CA VAL A 196 -12.72 -7.07 3.97
C VAL A 196 -12.79 -8.55 3.61
N GLN A 197 -13.94 -9.04 3.15
CA GLN A 197 -14.11 -10.44 2.72
C GLN A 197 -13.20 -10.77 1.53
N SER A 198 -13.12 -9.88 0.55
CA SER A 198 -12.27 -10.01 -0.63
C SER A 198 -10.79 -10.12 -0.24
N LEU A 199 -10.30 -9.21 0.62
CA LEU A 199 -8.93 -9.28 1.14
C LEU A 199 -8.69 -10.58 1.90
N SER A 200 -9.62 -10.98 2.78
CA SER A 200 -9.51 -12.21 3.56
C SER A 200 -9.41 -13.45 2.68
N ASN A 201 -10.24 -13.54 1.64
CA ASN A 201 -10.23 -14.68 0.72
C ASN A 201 -8.91 -14.78 -0.05
N MET A 202 -8.40 -13.65 -0.57
CA MET A 202 -7.14 -13.63 -1.29
C MET A 202 -5.95 -13.92 -0.37
N ALA A 203 -5.95 -13.38 0.85
CA ALA A 203 -4.92 -13.63 1.84
C ALA A 203 -4.90 -15.11 2.27
N ASP A 204 -6.06 -15.71 2.53
CA ASP A 204 -6.16 -17.14 2.87
C ASP A 204 -5.65 -18.03 1.72
N TYR A 205 -6.07 -17.74 0.49
CA TYR A 205 -5.62 -18.47 -0.70
C TYR A 205 -4.10 -18.42 -0.88
N LEU A 206 -3.51 -17.22 -0.72
CA LEU A 206 -2.07 -17.00 -0.87
C LEU A 206 -1.25 -17.41 0.37
N GLY A 207 -1.91 -17.83 1.46
CA GLY A 207 -1.24 -18.19 2.71
C GLY A 207 -0.57 -17.01 3.41
N LEU A 208 -1.18 -15.82 3.34
CA LEU A 208 -0.64 -14.56 3.86
C LEU A 208 -1.17 -14.24 5.25
N SER A 209 -0.33 -13.59 6.06
CA SER A 209 -0.70 -13.15 7.41
C SER A 209 -0.89 -11.64 7.48
N ILE A 210 -2.06 -11.21 7.98
CA ILE A 210 -2.37 -9.81 8.29
C ILE A 210 -2.49 -9.67 9.82
N PRO A 211 -1.37 -9.67 10.57
CA PRO A 211 -1.40 -9.73 12.03
C PRO A 211 -1.77 -8.41 12.71
N VAL A 212 -1.77 -7.30 11.97
CA VAL A 212 -2.02 -5.96 12.51
C VAL A 212 -2.87 -5.15 11.55
N GLY A 213 -3.61 -4.21 12.11
CA GLY A 213 -4.43 -3.30 11.33
C GLY A 213 -5.07 -2.24 12.21
N LYS A 214 -5.77 -1.32 11.55
CA LYS A 214 -6.56 -0.27 12.19
C LYS A 214 -7.68 0.17 11.25
N ASP A 215 -8.70 0.79 11.82
CA ASP A 215 -9.82 1.35 11.09
C ASP A 215 -10.09 2.83 11.45
N SER A 216 -10.66 3.54 10.47
CA SER A 216 -11.21 4.89 10.58
C SER A 216 -12.49 4.96 9.75
N LEU A 217 -13.65 4.89 10.43
CA LEU A 217 -14.96 4.60 9.81
C LEU A 217 -15.85 5.84 9.60
N SER A 218 -15.31 7.04 9.80
CA SER A 218 -16.04 8.31 9.67
C SER A 218 -15.47 9.21 8.58
N MET A 219 -15.01 8.64 7.45
CA MET A 219 -14.33 9.36 6.36
C MET A 219 -15.30 10.14 5.46
N ASN A 220 -16.11 11.00 6.07
CA ASN A 220 -17.06 11.89 5.40
C ASN A 220 -17.08 13.26 6.08
N THR A 221 -17.12 14.32 5.29
CA THR A 221 -17.29 15.70 5.76
C THR A 221 -18.54 16.30 5.15
N SER A 222 -19.39 16.92 5.97
CA SER A 222 -20.61 17.61 5.54
C SER A 222 -20.59 19.05 6.04
N TRP A 223 -21.08 19.99 5.23
CA TRP A 223 -21.19 21.40 5.60
C TRP A 223 -22.33 22.09 4.84
N ASN A 224 -22.78 23.23 5.38
CA ASN A 224 -23.79 24.07 4.74
C ASN A 224 -23.12 25.31 4.15
N SER A 225 -23.38 25.57 2.87
CA SER A 225 -22.89 26.77 2.18
C SER A 225 -24.01 27.37 1.36
N GLU A 226 -24.26 28.67 1.51
CA GLU A 226 -25.30 29.40 0.76
C GLU A 226 -26.71 28.78 0.85
N GLY A 227 -27.02 28.10 1.97
CA GLY A 227 -28.29 27.41 2.18
C GLY A 227 -28.38 26.01 1.55
N ASN A 228 -27.32 25.52 0.91
CA ASN A 228 -27.24 24.16 0.36
C ASN A 228 -26.39 23.26 1.27
N GLU A 229 -26.85 22.02 1.47
CA GLU A 229 -26.04 20.98 2.12
C GLU A 229 -25.03 20.42 1.10
N HIS A 230 -23.78 20.32 1.52
CA HIS A 230 -22.70 19.71 0.76
C HIS A 230 -22.10 18.56 1.56
N SER A 231 -21.60 17.56 0.85
CA SER A 231 -20.81 16.50 1.46
C SER A 231 -19.71 15.99 0.54
N VAL A 232 -18.61 15.56 1.14
CA VAL A 232 -17.52 14.84 0.46
C VAL A 232 -17.26 13.57 1.26
N THR A 233 -17.43 12.44 0.59
CA THR A 233 -17.18 11.09 1.14
C THR A 233 -15.94 10.52 0.49
N SER A 234 -15.03 9.98 1.31
CA SER A 234 -13.89 9.22 0.77
C SER A 234 -14.36 7.84 0.30
N PRO A 235 -13.85 7.32 -0.83
CA PRO A 235 -14.06 5.92 -1.19
C PRO A 235 -13.58 4.99 -0.07
N MET A 236 -14.11 3.76 -0.04
CA MET A 236 -13.50 2.71 0.79
C MET A 236 -12.02 2.57 0.40
N THR A 237 -11.14 2.73 1.35
CA THR A 237 -9.71 2.82 1.10
C THR A 237 -8.98 1.84 2.01
N LEU A 238 -8.39 0.81 1.40
CA LEU A 238 -7.42 -0.05 2.05
C LEU A 238 -6.01 0.48 1.76
N ASN A 239 -5.30 0.89 2.81
CA ASN A 239 -3.85 1.05 2.76
C ASN A 239 -3.21 -0.19 3.36
N ILE A 240 -2.52 -0.96 2.52
CA ILE A 240 -1.82 -2.17 2.96
C ILE A 240 -0.32 -1.95 2.91
N SER A 241 0.34 -2.25 4.02
CA SER A 241 1.80 -2.21 4.12
C SER A 241 2.32 -3.62 4.26
N SER A 242 3.30 -3.98 3.46
CA SER A 242 3.97 -5.28 3.55
C SER A 242 5.29 -5.14 4.31
N PHE A 243 5.65 -6.16 5.08
CA PHE A 243 6.86 -6.22 5.89
C PHE A 243 7.50 -7.58 5.70
N SER A 244 8.80 -7.61 5.42
CA SER A 244 9.54 -8.86 5.27
C SER A 244 10.93 -8.79 5.89
N ASN A 245 11.29 -9.81 6.66
CA ASN A 245 12.66 -10.05 7.06
C ASN A 245 13.39 -10.80 5.95
N VAL A 246 14.54 -10.30 5.53
CA VAL A 246 15.32 -10.86 4.44
C VAL A 246 16.74 -11.17 4.89
N SER A 247 17.29 -12.29 4.43
CA SER A 247 18.62 -12.73 4.84
C SER A 247 19.76 -12.00 4.13
N VAL A 248 19.52 -11.51 2.90
CA VAL A 248 20.54 -10.81 2.09
C VAL A 248 19.89 -9.77 1.19
N LEU A 249 20.14 -8.49 1.47
CA LEU A 249 19.68 -7.36 0.65
C LEU A 249 20.53 -7.11 -0.60
N LYS A 250 21.76 -7.62 -0.67
CA LYS A 250 22.71 -7.33 -1.78
C LYS A 250 22.22 -7.73 -3.17
N LYS A 251 21.24 -8.64 -3.26
CA LYS A 251 20.64 -9.09 -4.53
C LYS A 251 19.42 -8.28 -4.96
N SER A 252 19.02 -7.29 -4.16
CA SER A 252 17.85 -6.47 -4.43
C SER A 252 18.05 -5.62 -5.68
N VAL A 253 17.02 -5.50 -6.50
CA VAL A 253 17.02 -4.69 -7.73
C VAL A 253 16.19 -3.41 -7.54
N THR A 254 16.38 -2.45 -8.43
CA THR A 254 15.66 -1.17 -8.44
C THR A 254 15.20 -0.85 -9.88
N PRO A 255 14.45 0.24 -10.09
CA PRO A 255 14.07 0.67 -11.45
C PRO A 255 15.22 1.20 -12.32
N GLU A 256 16.43 1.35 -11.79
CA GLU A 256 17.60 1.80 -12.56
C GLU A 256 18.04 0.71 -13.56
N LEU A 257 17.78 0.95 -14.85
CA LEU A 257 18.16 0.10 -15.97
C LEU A 257 19.68 -0.05 -16.05
N SER A 258 20.09 -1.29 -16.30
CA SER A 258 21.48 -1.65 -16.51
C SER A 258 21.96 -1.24 -17.90
N THR A 259 23.25 -0.90 -18.01
CA THR A 259 23.90 -0.62 -19.30
C THR A 259 24.36 -1.89 -20.02
N LYS A 260 24.18 -3.07 -19.40
CA LYS A 260 24.49 -4.35 -20.05
C LYS A 260 23.49 -4.63 -21.16
N ASP A 261 23.92 -5.43 -22.13
CA ASP A 261 23.04 -6.00 -23.13
C ASP A 261 21.97 -6.85 -22.43
N SER A 262 20.72 -6.42 -22.51
CA SER A 262 19.59 -6.96 -21.75
C SER A 262 18.27 -6.71 -22.48
N THR A 263 17.24 -7.46 -22.09
CA THR A 263 15.90 -7.36 -22.66
C THR A 263 14.92 -6.88 -21.60
N LEU A 264 14.08 -5.89 -21.95
CA LEU A 264 12.99 -5.45 -21.09
C LEU A 264 11.77 -6.35 -21.32
N LEU A 265 11.27 -6.97 -20.25
CA LEU A 265 10.12 -7.85 -20.29
C LEU A 265 8.94 -7.21 -19.56
N HIS A 266 7.80 -7.13 -20.23
CA HIS A 266 6.52 -6.81 -19.59
C HIS A 266 5.85 -8.11 -19.16
N VAL A 267 5.77 -8.34 -17.86
CA VAL A 267 5.09 -9.52 -17.30
C VAL A 267 3.64 -9.16 -17.01
N TRP A 268 2.71 -9.88 -17.62
CA TRP A 268 1.28 -9.59 -17.55
C TRP A 268 0.48 -10.87 -17.29
N ILE A 269 -0.32 -10.89 -16.21
CA ILE A 269 -1.11 -12.07 -15.78
C ILE A 269 -2.58 -12.05 -16.21
N ASN A 270 -3.15 -10.87 -16.50
CA ASN A 270 -4.57 -10.72 -16.83
C ASN A 270 -4.78 -10.75 -18.34
N GLU A 271 -5.30 -11.86 -18.86
CA GLU A 271 -5.60 -11.97 -20.29
C GLU A 271 -6.85 -11.15 -20.64
N GLY A 272 -6.70 -10.18 -21.55
CA GLY A 272 -7.80 -9.77 -22.44
C GLY A 272 -8.47 -8.41 -22.19
N GLU A 273 -8.20 -7.69 -21.11
CA GLU A 273 -8.93 -6.44 -20.83
C GLU A 273 -8.00 -5.26 -20.48
N PHE A 274 -7.99 -4.23 -21.34
CA PHE A 274 -7.33 -2.94 -21.06
C PHE A 274 -8.25 -2.06 -20.20
N ARG A 275 -8.36 -2.42 -18.92
CA ARG A 275 -9.27 -1.81 -17.95
C ARG A 275 -8.77 -0.43 -17.52
N LEU A 276 -9.64 0.58 -17.66
CA LEU A 276 -9.29 1.99 -17.39
C LEU A 276 -10.08 2.59 -16.22
N GLY A 277 -11.08 1.88 -15.67
CA GLY A 277 -11.86 2.34 -14.53
C GLY A 277 -10.96 2.61 -13.32
N GLY A 278 -11.12 3.77 -12.70
CA GLY A 278 -10.30 4.24 -11.58
C GLY A 278 -8.84 4.58 -11.90
N SER A 279 -8.42 4.54 -13.18
CA SER A 279 -7.02 4.82 -13.57
C SER A 279 -6.66 6.31 -13.48
N SER A 280 -5.37 6.62 -13.26
CA SER A 280 -4.87 8.01 -13.30
C SER A 280 -5.09 8.68 -14.67
N LEU A 281 -5.19 7.90 -15.76
CA LEU A 281 -5.56 8.40 -17.08
C LEU A 281 -6.99 8.97 -17.06
N TYR A 282 -7.95 8.25 -16.47
CA TYR A 282 -9.34 8.69 -16.37
C TYR A 282 -9.46 9.91 -15.44
N LEU A 283 -8.89 9.81 -14.24
CA LEU A 283 -8.98 10.87 -13.23
C LEU A 283 -8.33 12.18 -13.69
N SER A 284 -7.18 12.11 -14.39
CA SER A 284 -6.52 13.31 -14.94
C SER A 284 -7.30 13.99 -16.06
N ASN A 285 -8.35 13.35 -16.59
CA ASN A 285 -9.27 13.90 -17.57
C ASN A 285 -10.69 14.10 -17.00
N ASN A 286 -10.87 13.98 -15.67
CA ASN A 286 -12.16 14.05 -14.96
C ASN A 286 -13.19 13.02 -15.47
N LEU A 287 -12.74 11.83 -15.85
CA LEU A 287 -13.58 10.73 -16.29
C LEU A 287 -13.74 9.69 -15.19
N PHE A 288 -14.88 9.02 -15.17
CA PHE A 288 -15.19 7.87 -14.33
C PHE A 288 -15.78 6.74 -15.19
N GLY A 289 -16.09 5.61 -14.57
CA GLY A 289 -16.75 4.48 -15.20
C GLY A 289 -15.83 3.47 -15.87
N GLY A 290 -16.46 2.37 -16.29
CA GLY A 290 -15.82 1.27 -17.00
C GLY A 290 -15.34 0.13 -16.10
N ALA A 291 -14.68 -0.85 -16.71
CA ALA A 291 -14.12 -1.97 -15.97
C ALA A 291 -12.85 -1.55 -15.20
N THR A 292 -12.74 -1.98 -13.95
CA THR A 292 -11.59 -1.73 -13.07
C THR A 292 -10.54 -2.83 -13.15
N PRO A 293 -9.23 -2.52 -13.02
CA PRO A 293 -8.19 -3.54 -12.81
C PRO A 293 -8.49 -4.43 -11.60
N ASP A 294 -8.12 -5.71 -11.69
CA ASP A 294 -8.35 -6.69 -10.62
C ASP A 294 -7.35 -7.85 -10.67
N VAL A 295 -7.18 -8.56 -9.55
CA VAL A 295 -6.47 -9.85 -9.51
C VAL A 295 -7.51 -10.97 -9.61
N GLU A 296 -7.73 -11.46 -10.83
CA GLU A 296 -8.76 -12.46 -11.12
C GLU A 296 -8.30 -13.89 -10.81
N ASP A 297 -7.00 -14.14 -10.95
CA ASP A 297 -6.38 -15.44 -10.71
C ASP A 297 -5.25 -15.30 -9.67
N PRO A 298 -5.56 -15.52 -8.37
CA PRO A 298 -4.57 -15.50 -7.31
C PRO A 298 -3.41 -16.51 -7.51
N GLU A 299 -3.64 -17.63 -8.21
CA GLU A 299 -2.58 -18.61 -8.46
C GLU A 299 -1.58 -18.09 -9.50
N LYS A 300 -2.06 -17.50 -10.62
CA LYS A 300 -1.16 -16.83 -11.57
C LYS A 300 -0.39 -15.68 -10.91
N PHE A 301 -1.03 -14.94 -10.00
CA PHE A 301 -0.35 -13.89 -9.23
C PHE A 301 0.76 -14.45 -8.32
N LYS A 302 0.49 -15.55 -7.63
CA LYS A 302 1.48 -16.27 -6.83
C LYS A 302 2.65 -16.76 -7.69
N GLN A 303 2.38 -17.34 -8.85
CA GLN A 303 3.41 -17.81 -9.78
C GLN A 303 4.29 -16.65 -10.29
N LEU A 304 3.70 -15.48 -10.57
CA LEU A 304 4.46 -14.27 -10.90
C LEU A 304 5.44 -13.89 -9.79
N PHE A 305 4.99 -13.90 -8.53
CA PHE A 305 5.86 -13.65 -7.40
C PHE A 305 6.98 -14.69 -7.33
N GLU A 306 6.64 -15.98 -7.30
CA GLU A 306 7.61 -17.08 -7.16
C GLU A 306 8.68 -17.07 -8.27
N ALA A 307 8.27 -16.84 -9.52
CA ALA A 307 9.22 -16.75 -10.62
C ALA A 307 10.12 -15.50 -10.54
N SER A 308 9.57 -14.36 -10.12
CA SER A 308 10.37 -13.15 -9.87
C SER A 308 11.43 -13.42 -8.80
N GLN A 309 11.05 -14.10 -7.70
CA GLN A 309 11.95 -14.50 -6.63
C GLN A 309 13.04 -15.47 -7.11
N ASP A 310 12.70 -16.41 -7.98
CA ASP A 310 13.66 -17.34 -8.59
C ASP A 310 14.68 -16.61 -9.46
N LEU A 311 14.23 -15.69 -10.31
CA LEU A 311 15.11 -14.90 -11.19
C LEU A 311 16.02 -13.95 -10.40
N ILE A 312 15.51 -13.32 -9.33
CA ILE A 312 16.33 -12.50 -8.41
C ILE A 312 17.36 -13.36 -7.70
N SER A 313 17.00 -14.57 -7.27
CA SER A 313 17.93 -15.48 -6.59
C SER A 313 19.14 -15.85 -7.47
N LYS A 314 18.89 -16.00 -8.77
CA LYS A 314 19.87 -16.30 -9.83
C LYS A 314 20.63 -15.07 -10.32
N GLY A 315 20.22 -13.86 -9.92
CA GLY A 315 20.81 -12.60 -10.39
C GLY A 315 20.53 -12.33 -11.87
N SER A 316 19.40 -12.83 -12.39
CA SER A 316 19.00 -12.67 -13.80
C SER A 316 18.20 -11.39 -14.06
N ILE A 317 17.70 -10.73 -13.02
CA ILE A 317 17.03 -9.44 -13.11
C ILE A 317 18.05 -8.35 -12.84
N GLU A 318 18.23 -7.44 -13.79
CA GLU A 318 19.12 -6.30 -13.65
C GLU A 318 18.39 -5.06 -13.09
N ALA A 319 17.12 -4.89 -13.47
CA ALA A 319 16.24 -3.83 -13.01
C ALA A 319 14.80 -4.36 -12.93
N LEU A 320 14.02 -3.85 -11.99
CA LEU A 320 12.60 -4.16 -11.82
C LEU A 320 11.87 -2.91 -11.39
N HIS A 321 10.72 -2.68 -12.00
CA HIS A 321 9.77 -1.66 -11.58
C HIS A 321 8.36 -2.18 -11.80
N ASP A 322 7.48 -1.97 -10.84
CA ASP A 322 6.11 -2.44 -10.92
C ASP A 322 5.24 -1.57 -11.85
N ILE A 323 4.03 -2.04 -12.14
CA ILE A 323 3.06 -1.30 -12.96
C ILE A 323 1.88 -0.95 -12.08
N SER A 324 1.79 0.33 -11.72
CA SER A 324 0.80 0.87 -10.79
C SER A 324 0.11 2.09 -11.39
N ASP A 325 0.13 3.24 -10.69
CA ASP A 325 -0.53 4.45 -11.12
C ASP A 325 0.07 5.01 -12.41
N GLY A 326 -0.80 5.40 -13.35
CA GLY A 326 -0.38 5.83 -14.69
C GLY A 326 0.08 4.69 -15.61
N GLY A 327 0.11 3.44 -15.15
CA GLY A 327 0.31 2.23 -15.94
C GLY A 327 1.68 2.11 -16.61
N LEU A 328 1.79 1.19 -17.58
CA LEU A 328 3.05 0.81 -18.23
C LEU A 328 3.86 2.00 -18.74
N ILE A 329 3.20 3.01 -19.31
CA ILE A 329 3.91 4.18 -19.84
C ILE A 329 4.63 4.99 -18.74
N THR A 330 4.05 5.06 -17.55
CA THR A 330 4.65 5.74 -16.40
C THR A 330 5.85 4.96 -15.89
N THR A 331 5.71 3.65 -15.68
CA THR A 331 6.81 2.74 -15.33
C THR A 331 8.00 2.90 -16.29
N LEU A 332 7.75 2.89 -17.60
CA LEU A 332 8.81 3.05 -18.61
C LEU A 332 9.48 4.43 -18.54
N ILE A 333 8.70 5.50 -18.31
CA ILE A 333 9.22 6.85 -18.15
C ILE A 333 10.08 6.95 -16.88
N GLU A 334 9.64 6.38 -15.76
CA GLU A 334 10.37 6.41 -14.49
C GLU A 334 11.69 5.65 -14.58
N MET A 335 11.68 4.44 -15.16
CA MET A 335 12.90 3.67 -15.46
C MET A 335 13.84 4.46 -16.38
N SER A 336 13.32 5.06 -17.46
CA SER A 336 14.10 5.87 -18.40
C SER A 336 14.75 7.10 -17.73
N LEU A 337 13.98 7.83 -16.92
CA LEU A 337 14.44 9.03 -16.21
C LEU A 337 15.50 8.68 -15.15
N CYS A 338 15.26 7.61 -14.39
CA CYS A 338 16.19 7.10 -13.38
C CYS A 338 17.55 6.75 -14.01
N SER A 339 17.51 6.07 -15.15
CA SER A 339 18.68 5.53 -15.84
C SER A 339 19.31 6.49 -16.85
N ASN A 340 18.71 7.67 -17.05
CA ASN A 340 19.08 8.65 -18.08
C ASN A 340 19.27 8.01 -19.48
N SER A 341 18.37 7.09 -19.84
CA SER A 341 18.46 6.29 -21.06
C SER A 341 17.15 6.34 -21.82
N GLY A 342 17.21 6.55 -23.13
CA GLY A 342 16.03 6.46 -24.00
C GLY A 342 15.60 5.01 -24.17
N LEU A 343 14.31 4.79 -24.39
CA LEU A 343 13.74 3.47 -24.67
C LEU A 343 13.14 3.47 -26.08
N ASP A 344 13.47 2.46 -26.87
CA ASP A 344 12.81 2.16 -28.14
C ASP A 344 11.98 0.88 -27.95
N ILE A 345 10.67 1.05 -27.77
CA ILE A 345 9.75 -0.02 -27.38
C ILE A 345 8.74 -0.26 -28.49
N ARG A 346 8.66 -1.50 -28.97
CA ARG A 346 7.59 -1.96 -29.85
C ARG A 346 6.55 -2.72 -29.03
N LEU A 347 5.37 -2.13 -28.86
CA LEU A 347 4.23 -2.78 -28.22
C LEU A 347 3.46 -3.60 -29.26
N ASP A 348 4.04 -4.73 -29.65
CA ASP A 348 3.35 -5.71 -30.50
C ASP A 348 2.74 -6.80 -29.61
N TYR A 349 1.43 -6.76 -29.44
CA TYR A 349 0.72 -7.70 -28.57
C TYR A 349 0.45 -9.06 -29.24
N SER A 350 0.88 -9.26 -30.49
CA SER A 350 0.69 -10.53 -31.20
C SER A 350 1.68 -11.62 -30.77
N ASP A 351 2.86 -11.23 -30.28
CA ASP A 351 3.92 -12.13 -29.81
C ASP A 351 3.86 -12.31 -28.28
N LYS A 352 2.71 -12.76 -27.74
CA LYS A 352 2.62 -13.13 -26.32
C LYS A 352 3.27 -14.48 -26.09
N GLU A 353 4.49 -14.49 -25.57
CA GLU A 353 5.13 -15.71 -25.09
C GLU A 353 4.75 -15.97 -23.63
N SER A 354 4.40 -17.21 -23.30
CA SER A 354 4.21 -17.60 -21.91
C SER A 354 5.58 -17.72 -21.23
N ILE A 355 5.84 -16.85 -20.26
CA ILE A 355 7.06 -16.91 -19.44
C ILE A 355 6.94 -18.05 -18.39
N PHE A 356 5.71 -18.48 -18.11
CA PHE A 356 5.41 -19.60 -17.20
C PHE A 356 4.93 -20.82 -18.01
N PRO A 357 5.41 -22.05 -17.71
CA PRO A 357 4.96 -23.28 -18.36
C PRO A 357 3.46 -23.57 -18.22
#